data_AF-A0A1H9IMJ6-F1
#
_entry.id   AF-A0A1H9IMJ6-F1
#
_cell.length_a   1.000
_cell.length_b   1.000
_cell.length_c   1.000
_cell.angle_alpha   90.00
_cell.angle_beta   90.00
_cell.angle_gamma   90.00
#
_symmetry.space_group_name_H-M   'P 1'
#
loop_
_entity.id
_entity.type
_entity.pdbx_description
1 polymer ?
#
loop_
_entity_poly.entity_id
_entity_poly.type
_entity_poly.pdbx_seq_one_letter_code
_entity_poly.pdbx_strand_id
1 'polypeptide(L)'
;MERVEALRVVGDIAADQWGLFTTQQAEAAGVHRTTLTRLAAAGLVDHVSRGVHLVVAAGTPNHVEEKAAWLRLAPSRPGWERRSTDTDSGVFSHSTACVLHELGDVPAPAVEITVPRRRTTRTAGVRLHRGDLSEGEITTTGDGLPVTTVERTIRDLLASHVDGGHVGGVLHDAMRRGLVDVDSLVPAAAMYASAYGIGRSDGRLLLQHLLDQAGTATSINDRTAQAQSARITVEALDSNAQVRAVASELAALDQFQLRRLRTAVTALIQESDGNTSEKEADQ
;
A
#
# COMPACT_ATOMS: atom_id res chain seq x y z
N MET A 1 31.69 24.81 5.44
CA MET A 1 30.29 25.28 5.43
C MET A 1 29.87 25.65 6.85
N GLU A 2 29.17 26.78 6.99
CA GLU A 2 28.56 27.22 8.25
C GLU A 2 27.44 26.29 8.70
N ARG A 3 27.19 26.19 10.01
CA ARG A 3 26.22 25.21 10.55
C ARG A 3 24.80 25.46 10.05
N VAL A 4 24.36 26.73 10.03
CA VAL A 4 23.02 27.13 9.60
C VAL A 4 22.80 26.78 8.13
N GLU A 5 23.80 27.07 7.28
CA GLU A 5 23.71 26.74 5.85
C GLU A 5 23.68 25.24 5.62
N ALA A 6 24.50 24.46 6.34
CA ALA A 6 24.46 23.02 6.24
C ALA A 6 23.11 22.42 6.67
N LEU A 7 22.51 22.96 7.73
CA LEU A 7 21.18 22.54 8.17
C LEU A 7 20.11 22.87 7.13
N ARG A 8 20.19 24.06 6.50
CA ARG A 8 19.28 24.47 5.43
C ARG A 8 19.36 23.49 4.25
N VAL A 9 20.58 23.18 3.79
CA VAL A 9 20.80 22.26 2.66
C VAL A 9 20.25 20.85 2.92
N VAL A 10 20.53 20.25 4.08
CA VAL A 10 19.95 18.93 4.39
C VAL A 10 18.46 19.00 4.70
N GLY A 11 17.98 20.13 5.22
CA GLY A 11 16.58 20.42 5.44
C GLY A 11 15.77 20.44 4.15
N ASP A 12 16.30 21.06 3.09
CA ASP A 12 15.66 21.11 1.78
C ASP A 12 15.48 19.68 1.21
N ILE A 13 16.51 18.82 1.32
CA ILE A 13 16.42 17.40 0.89
C ILE A 13 15.42 16.63 1.75
N ALA A 14 15.46 16.85 3.06
CA ALA A 14 14.62 16.16 4.03
C ALA A 14 13.13 16.52 3.86
N ALA A 15 12.81 17.77 3.52
CA ALA A 15 11.44 18.24 3.37
C ALA A 15 10.65 17.40 2.34
N ASP A 16 11.29 17.04 1.23
CA ASP A 16 10.69 16.23 0.16
C ASP A 16 10.85 14.71 0.38
N GLN A 17 11.46 14.30 1.50
CA GLN A 17 11.77 12.90 1.80
C GLN A 17 11.45 12.55 3.27
N TRP A 18 10.28 12.99 3.73
CA TRP A 18 9.71 12.64 5.05
C TRP A 18 10.57 13.06 6.26
N GLY A 19 11.37 14.11 6.12
CA GLY A 19 12.34 14.53 7.12
C GLY A 19 13.67 13.78 7.06
N LEU A 20 13.82 12.80 6.16
CA LEU A 20 14.98 11.92 6.08
C LEU A 20 15.93 12.33 4.96
N PHE A 21 17.23 12.11 5.18
CA PHE A 21 18.24 12.23 4.13
C PHE A 21 19.35 11.21 4.34
N THR A 22 20.07 10.85 3.28
CA THR A 22 21.22 9.96 3.38
C THR A 22 22.53 10.75 3.49
N THR A 23 23.55 10.15 4.10
CA THR A 23 24.90 10.72 4.08
C THR A 23 25.38 11.03 2.66
N GLN A 24 25.02 10.20 1.67
CA GLN A 24 25.48 10.36 0.29
C GLN A 24 24.76 11.51 -0.43
N GLN A 25 23.46 11.72 -0.15
CA GLN A 25 22.70 12.89 -0.63
C GLN A 25 23.29 14.18 -0.03
N ALA A 26 23.58 14.18 1.27
CA ALA A 26 24.22 15.32 1.94
C ALA A 26 25.61 15.62 1.36
N GLU A 27 26.44 14.60 1.14
CA GLU A 27 27.76 14.77 0.51
C GLU A 27 27.66 15.33 -0.91
N ALA A 28 26.71 14.85 -1.72
CA ALA A 28 26.46 15.35 -3.07
C ALA A 28 26.02 16.83 -3.07
N ALA A 29 25.33 17.28 -2.00
CA ALA A 29 24.95 18.67 -1.80
C ALA A 29 26.03 19.52 -1.07
N GLY A 30 27.25 18.97 -0.87
CA GLY A 30 28.38 19.69 -0.27
C GLY A 30 28.42 19.69 1.26
N VAL A 31 27.57 18.91 1.92
CA VAL A 31 27.56 18.75 3.39
C VAL A 31 28.38 17.52 3.78
N HIS A 32 29.64 17.74 4.16
CA HIS A 32 30.56 16.67 4.55
C HIS A 32 30.22 16.04 5.91
N ARG A 33 30.68 14.80 6.12
CA ARG A 33 30.46 14.00 7.35
C ARG A 33 30.80 14.74 8.65
N THR A 34 31.89 15.49 8.68
CA THR A 34 32.28 16.28 9.87
C THR A 34 31.23 17.33 10.23
N THR A 35 30.57 17.91 9.23
CA THR A 35 29.47 18.85 9.45
C THR A 35 28.21 18.13 9.92
N LEU A 36 27.91 16.95 9.37
CA LEU A 36 26.80 16.10 9.86
C LEU A 36 27.02 15.68 11.32
N THR A 37 28.23 15.27 11.70
CA THR A 37 28.57 14.95 13.10
C THR A 37 28.34 16.14 14.02
N ARG A 38 28.68 17.36 13.57
CA ARG A 38 28.45 18.59 14.34
C ARG A 38 26.96 18.96 14.43
N LEU A 39 26.18 18.72 13.38
CA LEU A 39 24.71 18.89 13.42
C LEU A 39 24.06 17.91 14.39
N ALA A 40 24.51 16.65 14.37
CA ALA A 40 24.04 15.62 15.30
C ALA A 40 24.43 15.89 16.76
N ALA A 41 25.68 16.30 17.01
CA ALA A 41 26.12 16.71 18.35
C ALA A 41 25.36 17.94 18.88
N ALA A 42 24.81 18.76 17.98
CA ALA A 42 23.97 19.91 18.33
C ALA A 42 22.46 19.55 18.46
N GLY A 43 22.08 18.27 18.28
CA GLY A 43 20.68 17.83 18.36
C GLY A 43 19.79 18.34 17.22
N LEU A 44 20.38 18.76 16.10
CA LEU A 44 19.64 19.28 14.94
C LEU A 44 19.28 18.16 13.95
N VAL A 45 20.04 17.06 13.99
CA VAL A 45 19.90 15.89 13.13
C VAL A 45 20.08 14.64 13.96
N ASP A 46 19.21 13.66 13.82
CA ASP A 46 19.30 12.35 14.48
C ASP A 46 19.74 11.25 13.53
N HIS A 47 20.43 10.24 14.06
CA HIS A 47 20.82 9.05 13.30
C HIS A 47 19.74 7.97 13.42
N VAL A 48 19.05 7.70 12.30
CA VAL A 48 17.97 6.69 12.25
C VAL A 48 18.52 5.30 12.02
N SER A 49 19.36 5.16 10.99
CA SER A 49 20.02 3.91 10.66
C SER A 49 21.31 4.21 9.92
N ARG A 50 22.11 3.19 9.62
CA ARG A 50 23.42 3.37 9.00
C ARG A 50 23.35 4.20 7.72
N GLY A 51 23.82 5.44 7.82
CA GLY A 51 23.90 6.40 6.70
C GLY A 51 22.58 7.09 6.36
N VAL A 52 21.55 7.00 7.20
CA VAL A 52 20.28 7.71 7.09
C VAL A 52 20.06 8.54 8.35
N HIS A 53 19.73 9.80 8.15
CA HIS A 53 19.56 10.77 9.20
C HIS A 53 18.19 11.44 9.10
N LEU A 54 17.68 11.91 10.23
CA LEU A 54 16.44 12.65 10.37
C LEU A 54 16.75 14.10 10.76
N VAL A 55 16.15 15.07 10.08
CA VAL A 55 16.16 16.46 10.58
C VAL A 55 15.15 16.56 11.73
N VAL A 56 15.62 16.84 12.94
CA VAL A 56 14.79 16.78 14.17
C VAL A 56 13.56 17.67 14.09
N ALA A 57 13.71 18.86 13.48
CA ALA A 57 12.62 19.82 13.31
C ALA A 57 11.49 19.33 12.38
N ALA A 58 11.73 18.32 11.54
CA ALA A 58 10.70 17.73 10.68
C ALA A 58 9.75 16.78 11.44
N GLY A 59 10.13 16.36 12.65
CA GLY A 59 9.41 15.34 13.41
C GLY A 59 9.63 13.92 12.86
N THR A 60 9.38 12.91 13.69
CA THR A 60 9.55 11.51 13.29
C THR A 60 8.40 11.08 12.36
N PRO A 61 8.69 10.64 11.13
CA PRO A 61 7.65 10.17 10.23
C PRO A 61 7.10 8.80 10.66
N ASN A 62 5.87 8.49 10.25
CA ASN A 62 5.37 7.11 10.29
C ASN A 62 6.28 6.21 9.42
N HIS A 63 6.41 4.94 9.80
CA HIS A 63 7.20 3.94 9.07
C HIS A 63 8.66 4.37 8.84
N VAL A 64 9.28 4.96 9.86
CA VAL A 64 10.65 5.51 9.77
C VAL A 64 11.69 4.43 9.45
N GLU A 65 11.51 3.21 9.95
CA GLU A 65 12.41 2.08 9.70
C GLU A 65 12.31 1.59 8.26
N GLU A 66 11.10 1.48 7.73
CA GLU A 66 10.82 1.11 6.33
C GLU A 66 11.42 2.15 5.39
N LYS A 67 11.11 3.44 5.61
CA LYS A 67 11.65 4.55 4.82
C LYS A 67 13.17 4.54 4.83
N ALA A 68 13.79 4.38 5.99
CA ALA A 68 15.23 4.33 6.10
C ALA A 68 15.84 3.10 5.38
N ALA A 69 15.22 1.92 5.50
CA ALA A 69 15.66 0.72 4.80
C ALA A 69 15.59 0.88 3.28
N TRP A 70 14.51 1.47 2.76
CA TRP A 70 14.32 1.71 1.33
C TRP A 70 15.27 2.77 0.78
N LEU A 71 15.50 3.87 1.51
CA LEU A 71 16.48 4.88 1.11
C LEU A 71 17.89 4.30 0.93
N ARG A 72 18.25 3.30 1.74
CA ARG A 72 19.56 2.63 1.70
C ARG A 72 19.75 1.71 0.50
N LEU A 73 18.72 1.39 -0.27
CA LEU A 73 18.85 0.61 -1.50
C LEU A 73 19.54 1.38 -2.64
N ALA A 74 19.38 2.71 -2.66
CA ALA A 74 20.01 3.61 -3.62
C ALA A 74 20.39 4.95 -2.95
N PRO A 75 21.33 4.95 -1.99
CA PRO A 75 21.54 6.08 -1.08
C PRO A 75 21.94 7.39 -1.77
N SER A 76 22.48 7.35 -2.99
CA SER A 76 22.79 8.56 -3.77
C SER A 76 21.58 9.22 -4.42
N ARG A 77 20.46 8.50 -4.58
CA ARG A 77 19.27 8.97 -5.31
C ARG A 77 18.16 9.36 -4.35
N PRO A 78 17.60 10.57 -4.45
CA PRO A 78 16.39 10.96 -3.73
C PRO A 78 15.20 10.06 -4.04
N GLY A 79 14.28 9.92 -3.08
CA GLY A 79 13.08 9.09 -3.24
C GLY A 79 12.21 9.49 -4.43
N TRP A 80 12.00 10.78 -4.64
CA TRP A 80 11.15 11.31 -5.73
C TRP A 80 11.73 11.09 -7.13
N GLU A 81 13.02 10.80 -7.27
CA GLU A 81 13.66 10.50 -8.56
C GLU A 81 13.63 9.01 -8.91
N ARG A 82 13.21 8.16 -7.97
CA ARG A 82 13.24 6.70 -8.11
C ARG A 82 11.93 6.24 -8.71
N ARG A 83 12.01 5.49 -9.82
CA ARG A 83 10.85 4.75 -10.31
C ARG A 83 10.74 3.43 -9.57
N SER A 84 9.53 2.93 -9.41
CA SER A 84 9.29 1.64 -8.76
C SER A 84 9.86 0.46 -9.57
N THR A 85 9.92 0.61 -10.90
CA THR A 85 10.52 -0.36 -11.83
C THR A 85 12.04 -0.23 -11.97
N ASP A 86 12.66 0.76 -11.32
CA ASP A 86 14.12 0.89 -11.34
C ASP A 86 14.77 -0.31 -10.66
N THR A 87 15.87 -0.78 -11.25
CA THR A 87 16.61 -1.94 -10.75
C THR A 87 17.11 -1.77 -9.30
N ASP A 88 17.31 -0.53 -8.87
CA ASP A 88 17.95 -0.20 -7.60
C ASP A 88 16.98 0.28 -6.51
N SER A 89 15.70 0.49 -6.81
CA SER A 89 14.72 1.08 -5.89
C SER A 89 14.11 0.05 -4.93
N GLY A 90 13.74 -1.14 -5.43
CA GLY A 90 13.02 -2.15 -4.64
C GLY A 90 11.58 -1.74 -4.28
N VAL A 91 10.76 -2.72 -3.93
CA VAL A 91 9.34 -2.57 -3.62
C VAL A 91 9.02 -3.29 -2.31
N PHE A 92 8.38 -2.62 -1.35
CA PHE A 92 7.96 -3.27 -0.10
C PHE A 92 6.98 -4.40 -0.40
N SER A 93 7.14 -5.54 0.27
CA SER A 93 6.39 -6.76 -0.02
C SER A 93 6.13 -7.56 1.26
N HIS A 94 5.42 -8.67 1.15
CA HIS A 94 5.20 -9.61 2.27
C HIS A 94 4.63 -8.92 3.52
N SER A 95 5.14 -9.21 4.72
CA SER A 95 4.64 -8.66 5.99
C SER A 95 4.74 -7.14 6.06
N THR A 96 5.78 -6.52 5.50
CA THR A 96 5.88 -5.06 5.44
C THR A 96 4.82 -4.44 4.56
N ALA A 97 4.45 -5.09 3.44
CA ALA A 97 3.33 -4.61 2.64
C ALA A 97 2.00 -4.72 3.40
N CYS A 98 1.79 -5.76 4.22
CA CYS A 98 0.63 -5.84 5.11
C CYS A 98 0.57 -4.66 6.09
N VAL A 99 1.70 -4.31 6.71
CA VAL A 99 1.79 -3.14 7.61
C VAL A 99 1.45 -1.85 6.87
N LEU A 100 2.03 -1.63 5.68
CA LEU A 100 1.80 -0.41 4.90
C LEU A 100 0.38 -0.30 4.32
N HIS A 101 -0.29 -1.43 4.06
CA HIS A 101 -1.70 -1.46 3.66
C HIS A 101 -2.67 -1.47 4.86
N GLU A 102 -2.15 -1.59 6.09
CA GLU A 102 -2.91 -1.78 7.32
C GLU A 102 -3.85 -3.01 7.22
N LEU A 103 -3.30 -4.17 6.83
CA LEU A 103 -4.04 -5.41 6.61
C LEU A 103 -3.59 -6.52 7.55
N GLY A 104 -4.55 -7.09 8.27
CA GLY A 104 -4.30 -8.18 9.20
C GLY A 104 -3.37 -7.79 10.35
N ASP A 105 -2.99 -8.79 11.13
CA ASP A 105 -2.03 -8.68 12.23
C ASP A 105 -0.85 -9.62 11.97
N VAL A 106 -0.18 -9.44 10.83
CA VAL A 106 0.94 -10.30 10.43
C VAL A 106 2.20 -9.86 11.18
N PRO A 107 2.89 -10.77 11.90
CA PRO A 107 4.17 -10.43 12.51
C PRO A 107 5.18 -9.94 11.46
N ALA A 108 5.71 -8.74 11.65
CA ALA A 108 6.68 -8.11 10.76
C ALA A 108 8.02 -7.86 11.50
N PRO A 109 8.80 -8.91 11.80
CA PRO A 109 10.05 -8.77 12.56
C PRO A 109 11.20 -8.13 11.76
N ALA A 110 11.00 -7.90 10.46
CA ALA A 110 11.96 -7.27 9.57
C ALA A 110 11.22 -6.50 8.48
N VAL A 111 11.87 -5.46 7.96
CA VAL A 111 11.46 -4.76 6.75
C VAL A 111 11.76 -5.63 5.53
N GLU A 112 10.73 -6.02 4.80
CA GLU A 112 10.80 -6.93 3.66
C GLU A 112 10.62 -6.19 2.33
N ILE A 113 11.63 -6.29 1.47
CA ILE A 113 11.66 -5.59 0.18
C ILE A 113 12.00 -6.57 -0.93
N THR A 114 11.17 -6.62 -1.97
CA THR A 114 11.45 -7.34 -3.20
C THR A 114 12.31 -6.49 -4.13
N VAL A 115 13.39 -7.08 -4.64
CA VAL A 115 14.35 -6.45 -5.55
C VAL A 115 14.53 -7.31 -6.81
N PRO A 116 14.66 -6.71 -8.00
CA PRO A 116 14.74 -7.45 -9.26
C PRO A 116 16.08 -8.20 -9.44
N ARG A 117 17.14 -7.75 -8.75
CA ARG A 117 18.46 -8.38 -8.79
C ARG A 117 18.90 -8.80 -7.40
N ARG A 118 19.67 -9.89 -7.35
CA ARG A 118 20.23 -10.40 -6.10
C ARG A 118 21.08 -9.30 -5.43
N ARG A 119 20.72 -8.94 -4.20
CA ARG A 119 21.45 -8.01 -3.35
C ARG A 119 21.65 -8.65 -1.98
N THR A 120 22.82 -8.44 -1.40
CA THR A 120 23.11 -8.86 -0.03
C THR A 120 23.04 -7.65 0.87
N THR A 121 22.20 -7.71 1.91
CA THR A 121 22.16 -6.70 2.98
C THR A 121 22.82 -7.26 4.24
N ARG A 122 23.60 -6.44 4.94
CA ARG A 122 24.12 -6.74 6.29
C ARG A 122 23.34 -6.00 7.38
N THR A 123 22.21 -5.41 7.00
CA THR A 123 21.35 -4.67 7.93
C THR A 123 20.52 -5.65 8.71
N ALA A 124 20.67 -5.66 10.03
CA ALA A 124 19.75 -6.40 10.89
C ALA A 124 18.32 -5.84 10.72
N GLY A 125 17.32 -6.73 10.68
CA GLY A 125 15.93 -6.31 10.51
C GLY A 125 15.55 -5.88 9.09
N VAL A 126 16.37 -6.19 8.06
CA VAL A 126 15.97 -6.02 6.65
C VAL A 126 16.13 -7.34 5.90
N ARG A 127 15.06 -7.78 5.25
CA ARG A 127 15.03 -8.96 4.38
C ARG A 127 14.83 -8.53 2.94
N LEU A 128 15.74 -8.97 2.06
CA LEU A 128 15.62 -8.73 0.63
C LEU A 128 15.18 -10.01 -0.07
N HIS A 129 14.06 -9.93 -0.76
CA HIS A 129 13.54 -10.99 -1.61
C HIS A 129 13.96 -10.73 -3.05
N ARG A 130 14.37 -11.76 -3.77
CA ARG A 130 14.60 -11.63 -5.22
C ARG A 130 13.33 -12.02 -5.94
N GLY A 131 12.82 -11.12 -6.76
CA GLY A 131 11.66 -11.40 -7.59
C GLY A 131 11.47 -10.30 -8.64
N ASP A 132 10.96 -10.71 -9.80
CA ASP A 132 10.50 -9.76 -10.81
C ASP A 132 9.06 -9.37 -10.47
N LEU A 133 8.78 -8.06 -10.53
CA LEU A 133 7.47 -7.47 -10.33
C LEU A 133 7.07 -6.75 -11.60
N SER A 134 5.89 -7.07 -12.11
CA SER A 134 5.27 -6.30 -13.20
C SER A 134 4.73 -4.97 -12.68
N GLU A 135 4.53 -3.99 -13.56
CA GLU A 135 3.96 -2.69 -13.17
C GLU A 135 2.58 -2.83 -12.51
N GLY A 136 1.77 -3.80 -12.93
CA GLY A 136 0.46 -4.08 -12.33
C GLY A 136 0.51 -4.75 -10.94
N GLU A 137 1.67 -5.22 -10.50
CA GLU A 137 1.88 -5.79 -9.17
C GLU A 137 2.41 -4.76 -8.17
N ILE A 138 2.60 -3.50 -8.60
CA ILE A 138 3.16 -2.43 -7.80
C ILE A 138 2.12 -1.31 -7.66
N THR A 139 1.97 -0.79 -6.45
CA THR A 139 1.23 0.42 -6.15
C THR A 139 2.06 1.35 -5.26
N THR A 140 1.52 2.51 -4.92
CA THR A 140 2.18 3.52 -4.11
C THR A 140 1.31 3.88 -2.91
N THR A 141 1.92 3.93 -1.73
CA THR A 141 1.24 4.37 -0.50
C THR A 141 0.93 5.88 -0.56
N GLY A 142 0.10 6.37 0.38
CA GLY A 142 -0.22 7.80 0.46
C GLY A 142 0.99 8.70 0.68
N ASP A 143 2.06 8.16 1.27
CA ASP A 143 3.33 8.83 1.49
C ASP A 143 4.38 8.54 0.39
N GLY A 144 4.02 7.91 -0.73
CA GLY A 144 4.89 7.80 -1.89
C GLY A 144 5.83 6.59 -1.90
N LEU A 145 5.62 5.59 -1.03
CA LEU A 145 6.45 4.38 -0.99
C LEU A 145 5.96 3.34 -2.00
N PRO A 146 6.88 2.70 -2.78
CA PRO A 146 6.50 1.61 -3.66
C PRO A 146 6.22 0.35 -2.85
N VAL A 147 5.03 -0.21 -2.99
CA VAL A 147 4.56 -1.40 -2.28
C VAL A 147 3.87 -2.35 -3.25
N THR A 148 3.92 -3.65 -2.99
CA THR A 148 3.17 -4.64 -3.79
C THR A 148 1.68 -4.39 -3.68
N THR A 149 0.91 -4.67 -4.74
CA THR A 149 -0.55 -4.67 -4.65
C THR A 149 -1.04 -5.67 -3.60
N VAL A 150 -2.27 -5.53 -3.12
CA VAL A 150 -2.81 -6.42 -2.09
C VAL A 150 -2.86 -7.88 -2.58
N GLU A 151 -3.28 -8.10 -3.83
CA GLU A 151 -3.25 -9.43 -4.46
C GLU A 151 -1.83 -10.02 -4.50
N ARG A 152 -0.83 -9.22 -4.89
CA ARG A 152 0.56 -9.66 -4.90
C ARG A 152 1.08 -9.94 -3.49
N THR A 153 0.74 -9.10 -2.53
CA THR A 153 1.10 -9.26 -1.12
C THR A 153 0.57 -10.58 -0.57
N ILE A 154 -0.71 -10.91 -0.82
CA ILE A 154 -1.28 -12.20 -0.38
C ILE A 154 -0.54 -13.38 -1.04
N ARG A 155 -0.22 -13.28 -2.33
CA ARG A 155 0.58 -14.31 -3.03
C ARG A 155 1.97 -14.50 -2.40
N ASP A 156 2.64 -13.40 -2.07
CA ASP A 156 3.97 -13.41 -1.44
C ASP A 156 3.92 -14.09 -0.05
N LEU A 157 2.87 -13.85 0.73
CA LEU A 157 2.66 -14.53 2.03
C LEU A 157 2.43 -16.05 1.85
N LEU A 158 1.60 -16.44 0.87
CA LEU A 158 1.36 -17.84 0.55
C LEU A 158 2.65 -18.55 0.10
N ALA A 159 3.44 -17.90 -0.76
CA ALA A 159 4.72 -18.42 -1.22
C ALA A 159 5.73 -18.57 -0.08
N SER A 160 5.66 -17.69 0.92
CA SER A 160 6.51 -17.74 2.12
C SER A 160 5.98 -18.68 3.20
N HIS A 161 4.87 -19.38 2.94
CA HIS A 161 4.27 -20.35 3.87
C HIS A 161 3.94 -19.70 5.23
N VAL A 162 3.50 -18.45 5.20
CA VAL A 162 3.04 -17.75 6.41
C VAL A 162 1.84 -18.50 6.98
N ASP A 163 1.75 -18.57 8.31
CA ASP A 163 0.66 -19.24 9.00
C ASP A 163 -0.72 -18.80 8.48
N GLY A 164 -1.60 -19.78 8.26
CA GLY A 164 -2.84 -19.56 7.53
C GLY A 164 -3.84 -18.65 8.25
N GLY A 165 -3.79 -18.56 9.58
CA GLY A 165 -4.61 -17.61 10.35
C GLY A 165 -4.22 -16.16 10.05
N HIS A 166 -2.92 -15.87 9.96
CA HIS A 166 -2.44 -14.54 9.59
C HIS A 166 -2.80 -14.18 8.15
N VAL A 167 -2.58 -15.10 7.19
CA VAL A 167 -2.97 -14.87 5.78
C VAL A 167 -4.48 -14.69 5.65
N GLY A 168 -5.27 -15.47 6.40
CA GLY A 168 -6.71 -15.34 6.49
C GLY A 168 -7.17 -13.99 7.01
N GLY A 169 -6.50 -13.45 8.04
CA GLY A 169 -6.78 -12.10 8.55
C GLY A 169 -6.54 -11.02 7.51
N VAL A 170 -5.42 -11.09 6.79
CA VAL A 170 -5.10 -10.17 5.67
C VAL A 170 -6.16 -10.26 4.57
N LEU A 171 -6.53 -11.48 4.17
CA LEU A 171 -7.55 -11.71 3.15
C LEU A 171 -8.91 -11.16 3.59
N HIS A 172 -9.32 -11.41 4.84
CA HIS A 172 -10.57 -10.92 5.38
C HIS A 172 -10.65 -9.39 5.35
N ASP A 173 -9.60 -8.69 5.79
CA ASP A 173 -9.52 -7.24 5.76
C ASP A 173 -9.55 -6.69 4.34
N ALA A 174 -8.76 -7.30 3.44
CA ALA A 174 -8.71 -6.93 2.03
C ALA A 174 -10.10 -7.06 1.38
N MET A 175 -10.79 -8.17 1.63
CA MET A 175 -12.14 -8.40 1.11
C MET A 175 -13.13 -7.39 1.72
N ARG A 176 -13.07 -7.12 3.03
CA ARG A 176 -14.00 -6.18 3.71
C ARG A 176 -13.84 -4.75 3.16
N ARG A 177 -12.62 -4.38 2.79
CA ARG A 177 -12.28 -3.06 2.23
C ARG A 177 -12.41 -2.99 0.70
N GLY A 178 -12.76 -4.10 0.03
CA GLY A 178 -12.88 -4.16 -1.43
C GLY A 178 -11.55 -3.99 -2.17
N LEU A 179 -10.43 -4.39 -1.56
CA LEU A 179 -9.06 -4.21 -2.09
C LEU A 179 -8.54 -5.40 -2.91
N VAL A 180 -9.33 -6.46 -3.03
CA VAL A 180 -8.93 -7.71 -3.69
C VAL A 180 -10.11 -8.26 -4.49
N ASP A 181 -9.85 -8.74 -5.71
CA ASP A 181 -10.79 -9.59 -6.43
C ASP A 181 -10.48 -11.06 -6.11
N VAL A 182 -11.37 -11.70 -5.36
CA VAL A 182 -11.20 -13.08 -4.91
C VAL A 182 -11.07 -14.03 -6.10
N ASP A 183 -11.83 -13.81 -7.17
CA ASP A 183 -11.80 -14.68 -8.34
C ASP A 183 -10.46 -14.61 -9.08
N SER A 184 -9.83 -13.43 -9.07
CA SER A 184 -8.49 -13.21 -9.62
C SER A 184 -7.39 -13.86 -8.76
N LEU A 185 -7.64 -14.02 -7.45
CA LEU A 185 -6.70 -14.65 -6.52
C LEU A 185 -6.73 -16.19 -6.55
N VAL A 186 -7.88 -16.79 -6.90
CA VAL A 186 -8.09 -18.26 -6.88
C VAL A 186 -7.01 -19.04 -7.64
N PRO A 187 -6.64 -18.70 -8.90
CA PRO A 187 -5.61 -19.45 -9.61
C PRO A 187 -4.24 -19.39 -8.91
N ALA A 188 -3.90 -18.25 -8.31
CA ALA A 188 -2.66 -18.11 -7.57
C ALA A 188 -2.69 -18.92 -6.26
N ALA A 189 -3.80 -18.88 -5.53
CA ALA A 189 -4.00 -19.64 -4.31
C ALA A 189 -3.91 -21.16 -4.55
N ALA A 190 -4.46 -21.65 -5.67
CA ALA A 190 -4.42 -23.06 -6.05
C ALA A 190 -3.00 -23.65 -6.09
N MET A 191 -1.99 -22.85 -6.45
CA MET A 191 -0.60 -23.28 -6.52
C MET A 191 -0.01 -23.61 -5.14
N TYR A 192 -0.57 -23.03 -4.07
CA TYR A 192 -0.08 -23.19 -2.70
C TYR A 192 -0.97 -24.09 -1.85
N ALA A 193 -2.09 -24.61 -2.38
CA ALA A 193 -3.07 -25.41 -1.64
C ALA A 193 -2.44 -26.58 -0.87
N SER A 194 -1.51 -27.32 -1.49
CA SER A 194 -0.86 -28.46 -0.84
C SER A 194 0.00 -28.07 0.35
N ALA A 195 0.62 -26.89 0.32
CA ALA A 195 1.44 -26.38 1.43
C ALA A 195 0.62 -26.11 2.69
N TYR A 196 -0.67 -25.85 2.53
CA TYR A 196 -1.64 -25.61 3.59
C TYR A 196 -2.51 -26.85 3.87
N GLY A 197 -2.08 -28.06 3.46
CA GLY A 197 -2.80 -29.30 3.74
C GLY A 197 -4.04 -29.55 2.89
N ILE A 198 -4.27 -28.73 1.85
CA ILE A 198 -5.37 -28.92 0.90
C ILE A 198 -4.89 -29.78 -0.26
N GLY A 199 -5.29 -31.06 -0.26
CA GLY A 199 -4.76 -32.08 -1.19
C GLY A 199 -5.19 -31.94 -2.66
N ARG A 200 -6.11 -31.03 -2.98
CA ARG A 200 -6.45 -30.63 -4.35
C ARG A 200 -5.85 -29.25 -4.58
N SER A 201 -5.35 -28.95 -5.79
CA SER A 201 -4.96 -27.59 -6.21
C SER A 201 -6.21 -26.70 -6.36
N ASP A 202 -6.96 -26.57 -5.27
CA ASP A 202 -8.24 -25.89 -5.16
C ASP A 202 -8.02 -24.58 -4.40
N GLY A 203 -7.87 -23.50 -5.16
CA GLY A 203 -7.62 -22.18 -4.62
C GLY A 203 -8.80 -21.64 -3.82
N ARG A 204 -10.05 -21.93 -4.22
CA ARG A 204 -11.22 -21.47 -3.46
C ARG A 204 -11.28 -22.15 -2.10
N LEU A 205 -11.07 -23.47 -2.08
CA LEU A 205 -11.03 -24.23 -0.83
C LEU A 205 -9.89 -23.73 0.08
N LEU A 206 -8.72 -23.43 -0.49
CA LEU A 206 -7.63 -22.83 0.27
C LEU A 206 -8.05 -21.48 0.87
N LEU A 207 -8.54 -20.56 0.06
CA LEU A 207 -8.91 -19.23 0.54
C LEU A 207 -10.00 -19.29 1.63
N GLN A 208 -10.97 -20.21 1.52
CA GLN A 208 -11.97 -20.42 2.57
C GLN A 208 -11.31 -20.99 3.84
N HIS A 209 -10.42 -21.97 3.70
CA HIS A 209 -9.69 -22.54 4.82
C HIS A 209 -8.89 -21.47 5.61
N LEU A 210 -8.26 -20.53 4.91
CA LEU A 210 -7.54 -19.42 5.54
C LEU A 210 -8.49 -18.51 6.33
N LEU A 211 -9.65 -18.16 5.77
CA LEU A 211 -10.68 -17.37 6.46
C LEU A 211 -11.22 -18.07 7.72
N ASP A 212 -11.39 -19.39 7.66
CA ASP A 212 -11.82 -20.21 8.79
C ASP A 212 -10.75 -20.24 9.89
N GLN A 213 -9.47 -20.38 9.52
CA GLN A 213 -8.35 -20.33 10.47
C GLN A 213 -8.19 -18.97 11.14
N ALA A 214 -8.56 -17.89 10.45
CA ALA A 214 -8.62 -16.55 11.03
C ALA A 214 -9.85 -16.33 11.95
N GLY A 215 -10.72 -17.35 12.12
CA GLY A 215 -11.91 -17.27 12.95
C GLY A 215 -13.01 -16.38 12.38
N THR A 216 -13.00 -16.16 11.06
CA THR A 216 -13.97 -15.25 10.41
C THR A 216 -15.18 -16.02 9.92
N ALA A 217 -16.38 -15.44 10.05
CA ALA A 217 -17.61 -16.01 9.48
C ALA A 217 -17.77 -15.70 7.97
N THR A 218 -16.70 -15.26 7.29
CA THR A 218 -16.78 -14.81 5.89
C THR A 218 -16.76 -16.00 4.95
N SER A 219 -17.79 -16.10 4.12
CA SER A 219 -17.88 -17.08 3.02
C SER A 219 -17.42 -16.44 1.72
N ILE A 220 -16.52 -17.12 1.00
CA ILE A 220 -16.11 -16.72 -0.34
C ILE A 220 -17.29 -16.77 -1.31
N ASN A 221 -18.13 -17.79 -1.19
CA ASN A 221 -19.25 -18.03 -2.09
C ASN A 221 -20.33 -16.95 -1.97
N ASP A 222 -20.54 -16.42 -0.77
CA ASP A 222 -21.58 -15.40 -0.54
C ASP A 222 -21.16 -14.05 -1.13
N ARG A 223 -19.86 -13.70 -1.02
CA ARG A 223 -19.34 -12.44 -1.58
C ARG A 223 -19.18 -12.48 -3.09
N THR A 224 -18.79 -13.61 -3.67
CA THR A 224 -18.74 -13.74 -5.13
C THR A 224 -20.14 -13.68 -5.73
N ALA A 225 -21.14 -14.28 -5.10
CA ALA A 225 -22.53 -14.15 -5.53
C ALA A 225 -23.04 -12.70 -5.48
N GLN A 226 -22.70 -11.95 -4.41
CA GLN A 226 -23.03 -10.52 -4.31
C GLN A 226 -22.29 -9.67 -5.34
N ALA A 227 -20.98 -9.89 -5.53
CA ALA A 227 -20.18 -9.16 -6.50
C ALA A 227 -20.63 -9.45 -7.94
N GLN A 228 -20.97 -10.69 -8.26
CA GLN A 228 -21.50 -11.07 -9.57
C GLN A 228 -22.89 -10.49 -9.80
N SER A 229 -23.76 -10.49 -8.77
CA SER A 229 -25.06 -9.81 -8.85
C SER A 229 -24.91 -8.32 -9.08
N ALA A 230 -23.94 -7.66 -8.41
CA ALA A 230 -23.63 -6.25 -8.57
C ALA A 230 -23.04 -5.92 -9.97
N ARG A 231 -22.14 -6.78 -10.49
CA ARG A 231 -21.61 -6.63 -11.87
C ARG A 231 -22.72 -6.75 -12.90
N ILE A 232 -23.63 -7.72 -12.74
CA ILE A 232 -24.79 -7.88 -13.63
C ILE A 232 -25.70 -6.64 -13.57
N THR A 233 -25.94 -6.06 -12.38
CA THR A 233 -26.70 -4.79 -12.30
C THR A 233 -25.98 -3.63 -12.94
N VAL A 234 -24.66 -3.49 -12.77
CA VAL A 234 -23.88 -2.43 -13.44
C VAL A 234 -23.90 -2.59 -14.96
N GLU A 235 -23.67 -3.79 -15.48
CA GLU A 235 -23.78 -4.06 -16.92
C GLU A 235 -25.20 -3.83 -17.46
N ALA A 236 -26.23 -4.14 -16.67
CA ALA A 236 -27.62 -3.84 -17.00
C ALA A 236 -27.91 -2.33 -16.97
N LEU A 237 -27.30 -1.57 -16.05
CA LEU A 237 -27.38 -0.12 -16.00
C LEU A 237 -26.62 0.52 -17.17
N ASP A 238 -25.44 0.03 -17.53
CA ASP A 238 -24.68 0.47 -18.71
C ASP A 238 -25.41 0.14 -20.02
N SER A 239 -26.21 -0.92 -20.04
CA SER A 239 -27.09 -1.26 -21.17
C SER A 239 -28.33 -0.37 -21.25
N ASN A 240 -28.63 0.42 -20.22
CA ASN A 240 -29.78 1.32 -20.19
C ASN A 240 -29.48 2.62 -20.96
N ALA A 241 -30.22 2.85 -22.05
CA ALA A 241 -30.06 4.01 -22.92
C ALA A 241 -30.19 5.36 -22.17
N GLN A 242 -31.03 5.44 -21.15
CA GLN A 242 -31.17 6.66 -20.34
C GLN A 242 -29.94 6.91 -19.46
N VAL A 243 -29.39 5.86 -18.86
CA VAL A 243 -28.17 5.96 -18.04
C VAL A 243 -26.97 6.35 -18.89
N ARG A 244 -26.83 5.77 -20.10
CA ARG A 244 -25.76 6.17 -21.05
C ARG A 244 -25.87 7.63 -21.49
N ALA A 245 -27.09 8.12 -21.73
CA ALA A 245 -27.32 9.52 -22.08
C ALA A 245 -26.85 10.45 -20.95
N VAL A 246 -27.27 10.18 -19.72
CA VAL A 246 -26.83 10.95 -18.54
C VAL A 246 -25.32 10.84 -18.31
N ALA A 247 -24.73 9.64 -18.44
CA ALA A 247 -23.28 9.46 -18.28
C ALA A 247 -22.48 10.23 -19.35
N SER A 248 -22.98 10.30 -20.59
CA SER A 248 -22.35 11.09 -21.66
C SER A 248 -22.42 12.59 -21.42
N GLU A 249 -23.53 13.09 -20.86
CA GLU A 249 -23.66 14.50 -20.46
C GLU A 249 -22.74 14.84 -19.30
N LEU A 250 -22.60 13.93 -18.31
CA LEU A 250 -21.69 14.11 -17.17
C LEU A 250 -20.21 14.06 -17.59
N ALA A 251 -19.85 13.22 -18.55
CA ALA A 251 -18.48 13.12 -19.07
C ALA A 251 -18.01 14.39 -19.81
N ALA A 252 -18.95 15.23 -20.25
CA ALA A 252 -18.66 16.53 -20.86
C ALA A 252 -18.45 17.67 -19.83
N LEU A 253 -18.67 17.42 -18.55
CA LEU A 253 -18.52 18.40 -17.47
C LEU A 253 -17.09 18.46 -16.93
N ASP A 254 -16.65 19.65 -16.54
CA ASP A 254 -15.37 19.79 -15.85
C ASP A 254 -15.42 19.32 -14.38
N GLN A 255 -14.26 19.16 -13.74
CA GLN A 255 -14.16 18.65 -12.36
C GLN A 255 -14.91 19.52 -11.33
N PHE A 256 -15.06 20.82 -11.59
CA PHE A 256 -15.77 21.73 -10.69
C PHE A 256 -17.28 21.54 -10.79
N GLN A 257 -17.80 21.39 -12.00
CA GLN A 257 -19.20 21.10 -12.28
C GLN A 257 -19.61 19.72 -11.74
N LEU A 258 -18.78 18.70 -11.92
CA LEU A 258 -19.02 17.35 -11.37
C LEU A 258 -19.11 17.36 -9.84
N ARG A 259 -18.30 18.16 -9.16
CA ARG A 259 -18.37 18.32 -7.69
C ARG A 259 -19.68 18.95 -7.24
N ARG A 260 -20.13 20.04 -7.89
CA ARG A 260 -21.43 20.67 -7.57
C ARG A 260 -22.60 19.73 -7.80
N LEU A 261 -22.57 18.98 -8.90
CA LEU A 261 -23.61 18.04 -9.27
C LEU A 261 -23.68 16.86 -8.29
N ARG A 262 -22.52 16.33 -7.87
CA ARG A 262 -22.44 15.31 -6.81
C ARG A 262 -23.09 15.81 -5.51
N THR A 263 -22.75 17.02 -5.07
CA THR A 263 -23.34 17.60 -3.84
C THR A 263 -24.85 17.77 -3.96
N ALA A 264 -25.37 18.20 -5.10
CA ALA A 264 -26.81 18.35 -5.33
C ALA A 264 -27.55 17.01 -5.37
N VAL A 265 -26.98 15.99 -6.03
CA VAL A 265 -27.56 14.64 -6.08
C VAL A 265 -27.55 13.98 -4.70
N THR A 266 -26.48 14.12 -3.93
CA THR A 266 -26.43 13.61 -2.55
C THR A 266 -27.49 14.27 -1.66
N ALA A 267 -27.73 15.57 -1.82
CA ALA A 267 -28.80 16.26 -1.10
C ALA A 267 -30.21 15.75 -1.49
N LEU A 268 -30.46 15.53 -2.78
CA LEU A 268 -31.75 15.00 -3.28
C LEU A 268 -32.02 13.55 -2.84
N ILE A 269 -30.99 12.71 -2.81
CA ILE A 269 -31.11 11.32 -2.31
C ILE A 269 -31.46 11.35 -0.82
N GLN A 270 -30.79 12.20 -0.04
CA GLN A 270 -31.07 12.35 1.39
C GLN A 270 -32.48 12.93 1.67
N GLU A 271 -32.99 13.83 0.82
CA GLU A 271 -34.38 14.32 0.91
C GLU A 271 -35.41 13.25 0.55
N SER A 272 -35.09 12.35 -0.39
CA SER A 272 -35.98 11.27 -0.84
C SER A 272 -36.13 10.17 0.22
N ASP A 273 -35.04 9.83 0.92
CA ASP A 273 -35.07 8.87 2.03
C ASP A 273 -35.81 9.43 3.26
N GLY A 274 -35.77 10.75 3.48
CA GLY A 274 -36.53 11.43 4.54
C GLY A 274 -38.05 11.46 4.30
N ASN A 275 -38.48 11.72 3.07
CA ASN A 275 -39.91 11.85 2.71
C ASN A 275 -40.64 10.50 2.66
N THR A 276 -39.91 9.39 2.56
CA THR A 276 -40.49 8.04 2.62
C THR A 276 -40.85 7.64 4.05
N SER A 277 -40.17 8.22 5.05
CA SER A 277 -40.39 7.94 6.48
C SER A 277 -41.58 8.71 7.08
N GLU A 278 -41.97 9.84 6.49
CA GLU A 278 -43.14 10.64 6.95
C GLU A 278 -44.49 10.13 6.43
N LYS A 279 -44.52 9.32 5.37
CA LYS A 279 -45.77 8.79 4.79
C LYS A 279 -46.29 7.50 5.43
N GLU A 280 -45.49 6.81 6.24
CA GLU A 280 -45.94 5.61 6.98
C GLU A 280 -46.46 5.92 8.40
N ALA A 281 -46.41 7.17 8.85
CA ALA A 281 -46.87 7.56 10.18
C ALA A 281 -48.33 8.06 10.26
N ASP A 282 -49.04 8.16 9.12
CA ASP A 282 -50.42 8.69 9.05
C ASP A 282 -51.42 7.73 8.40
N GLN A 283 -51.23 6.41 8.59
CA GLN A 283 -52.19 5.37 8.22
C GLN A 283 -52.52 4.42 9.38
#